data_AF-A0A8C0VQV0-F1
#
_entry.id   AF-A0A8C0VQV0-F1
#
_cell.length_a   1.000
_cell.length_b   1.000
_cell.length_c   1.000
_cell.angle_alpha   90.00
_cell.angle_beta   90.00
_cell.angle_gamma   90.00
#
_symmetry.space_group_name_H-M   'P 1'
#
loop_
_entity.id
_entity.type
_entity.pdbx_description
1 polymer ?
#
loop_
_entity_poly.entity_id
_entity_poly.type
_entity_poly.pdbx_seq_one_letter_code
_entity_poly.pdbx_strand_id
1 'polypeptide(L)'
;CSCSPNGVLIEYEDMFPFKGELEILRSPYAYSEEDIERIQQLAEQHKLEVVPLVQTFGHVEFILKHQKYQHLREVERFPNSFNPHIPDTLALLKSILSQVIEKHRRSTWIHIGADEVFHLGEGMDSKNWMSHNKGDVGTMYLKHIKEVLGFLTAQYWGLRVLMWDDMLRKISVGALRESGIAKHVSPVVWFYAPDFEAEQIGKVTLPFLTKYVESGFEAVWFASAFKGTTGPAQAWTPLSYHLKNHLSWLKVMQAVPRLAPLRLQGVVLTGWQRYDHYSVLCELLPVSIPSLAICLQTLVNGEPPALLAWPGSPPAPTACQSPSCWAGRWGRWEAEEEDLHLTHIWECGEGRVMVRCPKLFCPFPHPPGGFTEEAKRKVLDVLGLESVQLEQSTWCVARGRGSCMRRDALEGSRGLVTQMPWSQPCQGAGVHPAQCTPRAEPSPSPPFPQRGQGSVPRCGDLSHGGAG
;
A
#
# COMPACT_ATOMS: atom_id res chain seq x y z
N CYS A 1 20.01 -11.26 13.73
CA CYS A 1 18.89 -11.01 14.66
C CYS A 1 17.81 -12.05 14.36
N SER A 2 17.33 -12.82 15.34
CA SER A 2 16.21 -13.74 15.13
C SER A 2 14.91 -12.94 15.02
N CYS A 3 14.64 -12.33 13.86
CA CYS A 3 13.48 -11.46 13.64
C CYS A 3 12.24 -12.27 13.20
N SER A 4 11.73 -13.16 14.04
CA SER A 4 10.40 -13.73 13.79
C SER A 4 9.34 -12.61 13.78
N PRO A 5 8.31 -12.68 12.92
CA PRO A 5 7.19 -11.74 12.99
C PRO A 5 6.62 -11.70 14.40
N ASN A 6 6.33 -10.49 14.89
CA ASN A 6 5.78 -10.26 16.23
C ASN A 6 4.45 -9.51 16.19
N GLY A 7 3.94 -9.18 15.00
CA GLY A 7 2.65 -8.53 14.85
C GLY A 7 2.07 -8.61 13.44
N VAL A 8 0.78 -8.28 13.36
CA VAL A 8 -0.01 -8.17 12.13
C VAL A 8 -0.63 -6.78 12.11
N LEU A 9 -0.28 -6.00 11.08
CA LEU A 9 -0.90 -4.70 10.83
C LEU A 9 -2.12 -4.91 9.93
N ILE A 10 -3.31 -4.47 10.37
CA ILE A 10 -4.56 -4.65 9.63
C ILE A 10 -5.20 -3.30 9.35
N GLU A 11 -5.29 -2.94 8.07
CA GLU A 11 -6.17 -1.88 7.59
C GLU A 11 -7.55 -2.45 7.29
N TYR A 12 -8.58 -1.92 7.94
CA TYR A 12 -9.94 -2.47 7.83
C TYR A 12 -10.83 -1.77 6.80
N GLU A 13 -10.71 -0.44 6.63
CA GLU A 13 -11.68 0.38 5.89
C GLU A 13 -13.15 -0.01 6.22
N ASP A 14 -13.97 -0.32 5.20
CA ASP A 14 -15.37 -0.74 5.34
C ASP A 14 -15.56 -2.21 5.77
N MET A 15 -14.47 -2.97 5.98
CA MET A 15 -14.54 -4.34 6.48
C MET A 15 -14.60 -4.42 8.01
N PHE A 16 -14.45 -3.29 8.72
CA PHE A 16 -14.64 -3.25 10.17
C PHE A 16 -16.15 -3.30 10.55
N PRO A 17 -16.55 -4.03 11.61
CA PRO A 17 -17.94 -4.09 12.10
C PRO A 17 -18.36 -2.79 12.81
N PHE A 18 -18.41 -1.67 12.08
CA PHE A 18 -18.91 -0.41 12.63
C PHE A 18 -20.36 -0.52 13.12
N LYS A 19 -20.66 0.17 14.21
CA LYS A 19 -21.98 0.16 14.86
C LYS A 19 -22.59 1.55 14.99
N GLY A 20 -23.90 1.57 15.22
CA GLY A 20 -24.67 2.79 15.47
C GLY A 20 -24.65 3.71 14.26
N GLU A 21 -24.35 4.99 14.47
CA GLU A 21 -24.29 6.00 13.41
C GLU A 21 -23.27 5.71 12.30
N LEU A 22 -22.27 4.87 12.59
CA LEU A 22 -21.23 4.44 11.67
C LEU A 22 -21.56 3.14 10.92
N GLU A 23 -22.69 2.49 11.21
CA GLU A 23 -23.09 1.24 10.53
C GLU A 23 -23.21 1.42 9.00
N ILE A 24 -23.53 2.64 8.55
CA ILE A 24 -23.56 3.00 7.12
C ILE A 24 -22.22 2.76 6.41
N LEU A 25 -21.09 2.83 7.14
CA LEU A 25 -19.74 2.64 6.60
C LEU A 25 -19.41 1.17 6.36
N ARG A 26 -20.15 0.25 6.99
CA ARG A 26 -19.85 -1.18 6.99
C ARG A 26 -20.28 -1.82 5.67
N SER A 27 -19.34 -2.53 5.04
CA SER A 27 -19.63 -3.41 3.91
C SER A 27 -20.62 -4.52 4.31
N PRO A 28 -21.54 -4.94 3.42
CA PRO A 28 -22.36 -6.13 3.66
C PRO A 28 -21.56 -7.42 3.87
N TYR A 29 -20.27 -7.42 3.50
CA TYR A 29 -19.33 -8.53 3.67
C TYR A 29 -18.27 -8.26 4.75
N ALA A 30 -18.45 -7.21 5.56
CA ALA A 30 -17.54 -6.88 6.65
C ALA A 30 -17.41 -8.05 7.65
N TYR A 31 -16.28 -8.06 8.36
CA TYR A 31 -16.09 -8.97 9.49
C TYR A 31 -17.21 -8.77 10.52
N SER A 32 -17.64 -9.85 11.15
CA SER A 32 -18.44 -9.79 12.38
C SER A 32 -17.56 -9.38 13.57
N GLU A 33 -18.17 -9.04 14.70
CA GLU A 33 -17.39 -8.80 15.92
C GLU A 33 -16.69 -10.08 16.40
N GLU A 34 -17.36 -11.22 16.24
CA GLU A 34 -16.81 -12.54 16.53
C GLU A 34 -15.59 -12.83 15.67
N ASP A 35 -15.58 -12.42 14.40
CA ASP A 35 -14.41 -12.55 13.52
C ASP A 35 -13.22 -11.72 14.04
N ILE A 36 -13.46 -10.47 14.46
CA ILE A 36 -12.40 -9.61 15.03
C ILE A 36 -11.83 -10.21 16.33
N GLU A 37 -12.70 -10.74 17.19
CA GLU A 37 -12.28 -11.43 18.41
C GLU A 37 -11.48 -12.70 18.09
N ARG A 38 -11.92 -13.46 17.08
CA ARG A 38 -11.23 -14.67 16.63
C ARG A 38 -9.84 -14.36 16.07
N ILE A 39 -9.70 -13.31 15.26
CA ILE A 39 -8.40 -12.83 14.73
C ILE A 39 -7.46 -12.52 15.89
N GLN A 40 -7.93 -11.80 16.90
CA GLN A 40 -7.10 -11.44 18.05
C GLN A 40 -6.72 -12.65 18.91
N GLN A 41 -7.62 -13.62 19.09
CA GLN A 41 -7.32 -14.86 19.80
C GLN A 41 -6.26 -15.70 19.05
N LEU A 42 -6.36 -15.81 17.72
CA LEU A 42 -5.36 -16.48 16.90
C LEU A 42 -4.00 -15.79 17.02
N ALA A 43 -3.97 -14.47 16.88
CA ALA A 43 -2.74 -13.71 16.98
C ALA A 43 -2.07 -13.91 18.35
N GLU A 44 -2.83 -13.86 19.44
CA GLU A 44 -2.32 -14.12 20.79
C GLU A 44 -1.75 -15.54 20.95
N GLN A 45 -2.45 -16.57 20.45
CA GLN A 45 -1.97 -17.96 20.47
C GLN A 45 -0.61 -18.10 19.75
N HIS A 46 -0.38 -17.28 18.73
CA HIS A 46 0.86 -17.24 17.96
C HIS A 46 1.84 -16.14 18.41
N LYS A 47 1.59 -15.48 19.55
CA LYS A 47 2.42 -14.38 20.10
C LYS A 47 2.61 -13.21 19.13
N LEU A 48 1.56 -12.91 18.37
CA LEU A 48 1.47 -11.78 17.45
C LEU A 48 0.56 -10.69 18.05
N GLU A 49 1.00 -9.44 17.99
CA GLU A 49 0.17 -8.27 18.27
C GLU A 49 -0.64 -7.88 17.03
N VAL A 50 -1.95 -7.62 17.18
CA VAL A 50 -2.78 -7.09 16.08
C VAL A 50 -2.81 -5.57 16.19
N VAL A 51 -2.11 -4.90 15.28
CA VAL A 51 -2.06 -3.43 15.22
C VAL A 51 -3.10 -2.95 14.21
N PRO A 52 -4.10 -2.15 14.62
CA PRO A 52 -5.06 -1.58 13.67
C PRO A 52 -4.43 -0.41 12.91
N LEU A 53 -4.67 -0.37 11.59
CA LEU A 53 -4.47 0.79 10.73
C LEU A 53 -5.82 1.42 10.40
N VAL A 54 -5.95 2.70 10.71
CA VAL A 54 -7.15 3.50 10.44
C VAL A 54 -6.74 4.70 9.60
N GLN A 55 -7.35 4.87 8.43
CA GLN A 55 -7.13 6.05 7.62
C GLN A 55 -7.80 7.28 8.24
N THR A 56 -7.02 8.32 8.49
CA THR A 56 -7.48 9.53 9.20
C THR A 56 -7.44 10.80 8.36
N PHE A 57 -7.01 10.74 7.09
CA PHE A 57 -6.95 11.95 6.25
C PHE A 57 -7.17 11.66 4.76
N GLY A 58 -6.25 10.94 4.12
CA GLY A 58 -6.41 10.36 2.78
C GLY A 58 -7.02 8.96 2.86
N HIS A 59 -7.22 8.32 1.71
CA HIS A 59 -7.79 6.96 1.57
C HIS A 59 -9.09 6.73 2.36
N VAL A 60 -9.94 7.76 2.41
CA VAL A 60 -11.20 7.74 3.16
C VAL A 60 -12.43 7.67 2.24
N GLU A 61 -12.25 7.16 1.02
CA GLU A 61 -13.32 6.95 0.04
C GLU A 61 -14.43 6.07 0.58
N PHE A 62 -14.09 5.06 1.39
CA PHE A 62 -15.09 4.20 2.03
C PHE A 62 -16.05 4.98 2.94
N ILE A 63 -15.64 6.13 3.46
CA ILE A 63 -16.45 7.05 4.25
C ILE A 63 -17.15 8.06 3.34
N LEU A 64 -16.35 8.76 2.54
CA LEU A 64 -16.80 9.92 1.78
C LEU A 64 -17.63 9.54 0.56
N LYS A 65 -17.72 8.25 0.17
CA LYS A 65 -18.67 7.76 -0.84
C LYS A 65 -20.13 7.95 -0.43
N HIS A 66 -20.41 8.00 0.87
CA HIS A 66 -21.77 8.12 1.38
C HIS A 66 -22.25 9.58 1.38
N GLN A 67 -23.48 9.80 0.89
CA GLN A 67 -24.11 11.12 0.84
C GLN A 67 -24.08 11.85 2.20
N LYS A 68 -24.26 11.11 3.31
CA LYS A 68 -24.20 11.62 4.68
C LYS A 68 -22.90 12.39 4.97
N TYR A 69 -21.77 11.96 4.40
CA TYR A 69 -20.44 12.50 4.68
C TYR A 69 -19.85 13.29 3.51
N GLN A 70 -20.59 13.50 2.42
CA GLN A 70 -20.09 14.23 1.24
C GLN A 70 -19.58 15.64 1.57
N HIS A 71 -20.23 16.32 2.51
CA HIS A 71 -19.85 17.67 2.93
C HIS A 71 -18.48 17.74 3.63
N LEU A 72 -17.92 16.60 4.07
CA LEU A 72 -16.61 16.52 4.73
C LEU A 72 -15.43 16.42 3.75
N ARG A 73 -15.67 16.39 2.43
CA ARG A 73 -14.62 16.25 1.42
C ARG A 73 -13.79 17.54 1.29
N GLU A 74 -12.48 17.41 1.13
CA GLU A 74 -11.57 18.53 0.80
C GLU A 74 -11.98 19.19 -0.52
N VAL A 75 -12.18 18.36 -1.55
CA VAL A 75 -12.73 18.79 -2.83
C VAL A 75 -14.05 18.05 -3.03
N GLU A 76 -15.15 18.78 -3.20
CA GLU A 76 -16.52 18.24 -3.28
C GLU A 76 -16.64 17.04 -4.25
N ARG A 77 -15.94 17.12 -5.39
CA ARG A 77 -15.96 16.10 -6.45
C ARG A 77 -15.20 14.82 -6.08
N PHE A 78 -14.20 14.89 -5.20
CA PHE A 78 -13.28 13.79 -4.92
C PHE A 78 -13.49 13.25 -3.50
N PRO A 79 -13.92 11.98 -3.35
CA PRO A 79 -14.17 11.38 -2.04
C PRO A 79 -12.89 10.84 -1.38
N ASN A 80 -11.68 11.27 -1.76
CA ASN A 80 -10.44 10.64 -1.31
C ASN A 80 -9.85 11.23 -0.02
N SER A 81 -10.16 12.49 0.29
CA SER A 81 -9.60 13.16 1.47
C SER A 81 -10.58 14.07 2.20
N PHE A 82 -10.43 14.14 3.52
CA PHE A 82 -11.20 15.04 4.36
C PHE A 82 -10.79 16.51 4.19
N ASN A 83 -11.75 17.42 4.36
CA ASN A 83 -11.48 18.83 4.61
C ASN A 83 -11.10 19.01 6.09
N PRO A 84 -9.88 19.51 6.40
CA PRO A 84 -9.41 19.64 7.78
C PRO A 84 -10.02 20.84 8.52
N HIS A 85 -10.77 21.70 7.83
CA HIS A 85 -11.38 22.90 8.41
C HIS A 85 -12.79 22.68 8.94
N ILE A 86 -13.42 21.54 8.64
CA ILE A 86 -14.78 21.21 9.07
C ILE A 86 -14.71 20.49 10.42
N PRO A 87 -15.30 21.03 11.51
CA PRO A 87 -15.22 20.42 12.85
C PRO A 87 -15.77 18.98 12.90
N ASP A 88 -16.79 18.69 12.11
CA ASP A 88 -17.43 17.38 12.03
C ASP A 88 -16.48 16.29 11.52
N THR A 89 -15.45 16.66 10.74
CA THR A 89 -14.37 15.74 10.33
C THR A 89 -13.70 15.14 11.57
N LEU A 90 -13.27 15.99 12.51
CA LEU A 90 -12.59 15.51 13.72
C LEU A 90 -13.53 14.72 14.63
N ALA A 91 -14.80 15.12 14.74
CA ALA A 91 -15.80 14.39 15.52
C ALA A 91 -16.05 12.97 14.96
N LEU A 92 -16.13 12.84 13.64
CA LEU A 92 -16.24 11.55 12.95
C LEU A 92 -15.00 10.68 13.18
N LEU A 93 -13.80 11.24 12.99
CA LEU A 93 -12.54 10.53 13.20
C LEU A 93 -12.40 10.01 14.63
N LYS A 94 -12.76 10.82 15.63
CA LYS A 94 -12.77 10.40 17.04
C LYS A 94 -13.69 9.18 17.26
N SER A 95 -14.85 9.16 16.61
CA SER A 95 -15.81 8.05 16.72
C SER A 95 -15.27 6.77 16.06
N ILE A 96 -14.70 6.89 14.85
CA ILE A 96 -14.09 5.77 14.12
C ILE A 96 -12.91 5.18 14.90
N LEU A 97 -11.96 6.03 15.32
CA LEU A 97 -10.80 5.62 16.09
C LEU A 97 -11.21 4.93 17.40
N SER A 98 -12.23 5.46 18.10
CA SER A 98 -12.70 4.85 19.34
C SER A 98 -13.26 3.45 19.11
N GLN A 99 -14.14 3.24 18.13
CA GLN A 99 -14.68 1.91 17.86
C GLN A 99 -13.58 0.90 17.49
N VAL A 100 -12.60 1.30 16.69
CA VAL A 100 -11.49 0.41 16.30
C VAL A 100 -10.58 0.10 17.48
N ILE A 101 -10.16 1.10 18.26
CA ILE A 101 -9.29 0.91 19.44
C ILE A 101 -10.00 0.09 20.51
N GLU A 102 -11.30 0.30 20.73
CA GLU A 102 -12.09 -0.49 21.67
C GLU A 102 -12.16 -1.97 21.33
N LYS A 103 -11.99 -2.33 20.05
CA LYS A 103 -11.83 -3.71 19.60
C LYS A 103 -10.39 -4.18 19.61
N HIS A 104 -9.40 -3.32 19.74
CA HIS A 104 -7.96 -3.66 19.77
C HIS A 104 -7.29 -3.25 21.10
N ARG A 105 -7.97 -3.46 22.24
CA ARG A 105 -7.52 -2.96 23.56
C ARG A 105 -6.17 -3.51 24.02
N ARG A 106 -5.72 -4.62 23.42
CA ARG A 106 -4.43 -5.26 23.72
C ARG A 106 -3.29 -4.72 22.87
N SER A 107 -3.60 -3.96 21.81
CA SER A 107 -2.60 -3.34 20.97
C SER A 107 -1.92 -2.20 21.73
N THR A 108 -0.60 -2.24 21.73
CA THR A 108 0.28 -1.16 22.20
C THR A 108 0.52 -0.10 21.12
N TRP A 109 0.13 -0.40 19.88
CA TRP A 109 0.27 0.47 18.73
C TRP A 109 -1.06 0.77 18.02
N ILE A 110 -1.08 1.89 17.31
CA ILE A 110 -2.08 2.20 16.27
C ILE A 110 -1.37 2.86 15.09
N HIS A 111 -1.81 2.56 13.88
CA HIS A 111 -1.38 3.27 12.68
C HIS A 111 -2.50 4.18 12.19
N ILE A 112 -2.24 5.49 12.06
CA ILE A 112 -3.28 6.49 11.70
C ILE A 112 -3.33 6.80 10.19
N GLY A 113 -2.53 6.08 9.40
CA GLY A 113 -2.48 6.23 7.94
C GLY A 113 -1.96 7.63 7.58
N ALA A 114 -2.84 8.43 6.98
CA ALA A 114 -2.65 9.84 6.64
C ALA A 114 -1.66 10.08 5.48
N ASP A 115 -1.56 9.11 4.59
CA ASP A 115 -0.86 9.14 3.31
C ASP A 115 -1.69 9.77 2.19
N GLU A 116 -1.01 10.13 1.10
CA GLU A 116 -1.58 10.37 -0.23
C GLU A 116 -2.77 11.37 -0.27
N VAL A 117 -2.67 12.45 0.51
CA VAL A 117 -3.69 13.52 0.56
C VAL A 117 -3.56 14.45 -0.65
N PHE A 118 -3.76 13.91 -1.86
CA PHE A 118 -3.37 14.54 -3.14
C PHE A 118 -3.95 15.93 -3.40
N HIS A 119 -5.20 16.17 -2.98
CA HIS A 119 -5.94 17.41 -3.29
C HIS A 119 -5.96 18.43 -2.14
N LEU A 120 -5.13 18.23 -1.11
CA LEU A 120 -5.10 19.14 0.04
C LEU A 120 -4.72 20.56 -0.39
N GLY A 121 -5.55 21.55 -0.04
CA GLY A 121 -5.36 22.94 -0.44
C GLY A 121 -6.20 23.35 -1.66
N GLU A 122 -6.87 22.41 -2.33
CA GLU A 122 -7.68 22.73 -3.51
C GLU A 122 -9.12 23.13 -3.15
N GLY A 123 -9.60 22.74 -1.97
CA GLY A 123 -10.90 23.12 -1.43
C GLY A 123 -11.03 24.62 -1.17
N MET A 124 -12.26 25.16 -1.19
CA MET A 124 -12.47 26.59 -0.97
C MET A 124 -12.03 27.02 0.43
N ASP A 125 -12.36 26.25 1.46
CA ASP A 125 -11.95 26.53 2.84
C ASP A 125 -10.42 26.51 2.98
N SER A 126 -9.77 25.52 2.37
CA SER A 126 -8.32 25.36 2.38
C SER A 126 -7.62 26.48 1.61
N LYS A 127 -8.16 26.93 0.47
CA LYS A 127 -7.70 28.12 -0.27
C LYS A 127 -7.82 29.39 0.57
N ASN A 128 -8.95 29.58 1.24
CA ASN A 128 -9.18 30.71 2.13
C ASN A 128 -8.24 30.69 3.33
N TRP A 129 -7.98 29.51 3.91
CA TRP A 129 -7.02 29.39 5.01
C TRP A 129 -5.60 29.72 4.52
N MET A 130 -5.20 29.19 3.35
CA MET A 130 -3.88 29.42 2.78
C MET A 130 -3.60 30.88 2.43
N SER A 131 -4.60 31.65 1.97
CA SER A 131 -4.42 33.08 1.69
C SER A 131 -4.02 33.88 2.93
N HIS A 132 -4.37 33.40 4.12
CA HIS A 132 -4.01 34.00 5.39
C HIS A 132 -2.76 33.37 6.04
N ASN A 133 -2.27 32.25 5.51
CA ASN A 133 -1.17 31.44 6.07
C ASN A 133 -0.04 31.17 5.06
N LYS A 134 0.21 32.13 4.15
CA LYS A 134 1.32 32.10 3.18
C LYS A 134 1.34 30.88 2.25
N GLY A 135 0.19 30.23 2.02
CA GLY A 135 0.12 29.06 1.13
C GLY A 135 0.76 27.79 1.67
N ASP A 136 1.01 27.68 2.98
CA ASP A 136 1.71 26.52 3.55
C ASP A 136 0.78 25.32 3.79
N VAL A 137 0.64 24.48 2.77
CA VAL A 137 -0.08 23.19 2.82
C VAL A 137 0.51 22.25 3.88
N GLY A 138 1.83 22.30 4.10
CA GLY A 138 2.51 21.44 5.08
C GLY A 138 2.05 21.76 6.50
N THR A 139 1.96 23.04 6.86
CA THR A 139 1.42 23.45 8.17
C THR A 139 -0.05 23.07 8.34
N MET A 140 -0.87 23.16 7.27
CA MET A 140 -2.25 22.68 7.30
C MET A 140 -2.33 21.19 7.61
N TYR A 141 -1.53 20.38 6.92
CA TYR A 141 -1.43 18.94 7.17
C TYR A 141 -1.02 18.64 8.61
N LEU A 142 0.05 19.29 9.10
CA LEU A 142 0.54 19.10 10.46
C LEU A 142 -0.48 19.48 11.54
N LYS A 143 -1.30 20.52 11.30
CA LYS A 143 -2.37 20.91 12.20
C LYS A 143 -3.42 19.81 12.34
N HIS A 144 -3.85 19.21 11.24
CA HIS A 144 -4.79 18.08 11.26
C HIS A 144 -4.22 16.88 12.03
N ILE A 145 -2.98 16.49 11.72
CA ILE A 145 -2.29 15.40 12.43
C ILE A 145 -2.20 15.68 13.93
N LYS A 146 -1.92 16.92 14.32
CA LYS A 146 -1.82 17.30 15.73
C LYS A 146 -3.15 17.17 16.48
N GLU A 147 -4.30 17.46 15.83
CA GLU A 147 -5.62 17.25 16.44
C GLU A 147 -5.92 15.76 16.65
N VAL A 148 -5.59 14.91 15.67
CA VAL A 148 -5.74 13.45 15.77
C VAL A 148 -4.85 12.89 16.88
N LEU A 149 -3.57 13.28 16.92
CA LEU A 149 -2.63 12.88 17.97
C LEU A 149 -3.05 13.42 19.35
N GLY A 150 -3.57 14.64 19.41
CA GLY A 150 -4.08 15.25 20.64
C GLY A 150 -5.23 14.44 21.24
N PHE A 151 -6.15 13.96 20.40
CA PHE A 151 -7.20 13.04 20.83
C PHE A 151 -6.63 11.70 21.36
N LEU A 152 -5.74 11.07 20.59
CA LEU A 152 -5.18 9.76 20.97
C LEU A 152 -4.39 9.84 22.28
N THR A 153 -3.53 10.84 22.43
CA THR A 153 -2.73 11.05 23.64
C THR A 153 -3.57 11.39 24.86
N ALA A 154 -4.69 12.09 24.69
CA ALA A 154 -5.59 12.44 25.79
C ALA A 154 -6.48 11.27 26.24
N GLN A 155 -6.92 10.40 25.32
CA GLN A 155 -7.88 9.32 25.62
C GLN A 155 -7.24 7.96 25.84
N TYR A 156 -6.11 7.67 25.18
CA TYR A 156 -5.49 6.35 25.15
C TYR A 156 -4.04 6.43 25.63
N TRP A 157 -3.88 6.57 26.95
CA TRP A 157 -2.56 6.70 27.56
C TRP A 157 -1.67 5.48 27.30
N GLY A 158 -0.44 5.72 26.86
CA GLY A 158 0.53 4.67 26.53
C GLY A 158 0.41 4.09 25.12
N LEU A 159 -0.64 4.42 24.37
CA LEU A 159 -0.79 3.98 22.97
C LEU A 159 0.23 4.69 22.08
N ARG A 160 1.06 3.92 21.38
CA ARG A 160 2.09 4.44 20.48
C ARG A 160 1.52 4.58 19.07
N VAL A 161 1.85 5.68 18.40
CA VAL A 161 1.25 6.00 17.09
C VAL A 161 2.27 5.85 15.96
N LEU A 162 1.83 5.23 14.87
CA LEU A 162 2.51 5.13 13.58
C LEU A 162 1.75 5.95 12.53
N MET A 163 2.46 6.52 11.56
CA MET A 163 1.85 7.15 10.38
C MET A 163 2.74 6.93 9.15
N TRP A 164 2.15 6.99 7.97
CA TRP A 164 2.94 6.98 6.73
C TRP A 164 3.71 8.30 6.57
N ASP A 165 4.89 8.22 5.95
CA ASP A 165 5.84 9.35 5.93
C ASP A 165 5.72 10.27 4.69
N ASP A 166 5.07 9.83 3.62
CA ASP A 166 5.13 10.46 2.29
C ASP A 166 4.72 11.93 2.31
N MET A 167 3.67 12.27 3.04
CA MET A 167 3.22 13.65 3.20
C MET A 167 4.24 14.50 3.98
N LEU A 168 5.02 13.91 4.90
CA LEU A 168 6.07 14.61 5.65
C LEU A 168 7.26 14.95 4.75
N ARG A 169 7.50 14.22 3.66
CA ARG A 169 8.71 14.38 2.81
C ARG A 169 8.86 15.78 2.23
N LYS A 170 7.75 16.45 1.90
CA LYS A 170 7.74 17.81 1.33
C LYS A 170 7.75 18.93 2.38
N ILE A 171 7.56 18.59 3.66
CA ILE A 171 7.52 19.56 4.76
C ILE A 171 8.94 19.86 5.24
N SER A 172 9.20 21.14 5.54
CA SER A 172 10.49 21.63 6.04
C SER A 172 10.79 21.15 7.46
N VAL A 173 12.07 21.04 7.81
CA VAL A 173 12.52 20.69 9.17
C VAL A 173 11.96 21.66 10.21
N GLY A 174 11.94 22.96 9.91
CA GLY A 174 11.42 23.99 10.81
C GLY A 174 9.95 23.77 11.16
N ALA A 175 9.10 23.58 10.14
CA ALA A 175 7.68 23.32 10.35
C ALA A 175 7.43 22.00 11.11
N LEU A 176 8.18 20.94 10.81
CA LEU A 176 8.10 19.67 11.55
C LEU A 176 8.46 19.85 13.03
N ARG A 177 9.56 20.56 13.34
CA ARG A 177 9.95 20.86 14.72
C ARG A 177 8.90 21.67 15.46
N GLU A 178 8.41 22.75 14.84
CA GLU A 178 7.43 23.66 15.42
C GLU A 178 6.08 22.98 15.69
N SER A 179 5.69 22.02 14.85
CA SER A 179 4.46 21.25 15.05
C SER A 179 4.48 20.40 16.33
N GLY A 180 5.66 19.92 16.73
CA GLY A 180 5.87 19.05 17.89
C GLY A 180 5.42 17.60 17.69
N ILE A 181 4.98 17.19 16.50
CA ILE A 181 4.43 15.83 16.28
C ILE A 181 5.45 14.72 16.53
N ALA A 182 6.75 15.01 16.35
CA ALA A 182 7.83 14.03 16.45
C ALA A 182 7.91 13.32 17.83
N LYS A 183 7.34 13.93 18.88
CA LYS A 183 7.25 13.35 20.23
C LYS A 183 6.12 12.34 20.39
N HIS A 184 5.17 12.31 19.45
CA HIS A 184 3.89 11.63 19.59
C HIS A 184 3.63 10.57 18.52
N VAL A 185 4.37 10.61 17.39
CA VAL A 185 4.20 9.67 16.29
C VAL A 185 5.55 9.26 15.69
N SER A 186 5.66 7.99 15.30
CA SER A 186 6.80 7.48 14.53
C SER A 186 6.44 7.36 13.05
N PRO A 187 7.23 7.93 12.13
CA PRO A 187 7.00 7.78 10.70
C PRO A 187 7.35 6.36 10.23
N VAL A 188 6.52 5.83 9.34
CA VAL A 188 6.73 4.58 8.60
C VAL A 188 7.13 4.94 7.18
N VAL A 189 8.42 4.78 6.87
CA VAL A 189 8.99 5.13 5.57
C VAL A 189 8.74 4.01 4.58
N TRP A 190 7.95 4.29 3.55
CA TRP A 190 7.58 3.30 2.54
C TRP A 190 8.18 3.60 1.17
N PHE A 191 8.68 2.55 0.51
CA PHE A 191 9.20 2.62 -0.85
C PHE A 191 9.22 1.21 -1.45
N TYR A 192 8.46 1.02 -2.53
CA TYR A 192 8.14 -0.31 -3.03
C TYR A 192 8.85 -0.69 -4.33
N ALA A 193 9.54 0.26 -4.98
CA ALA A 193 10.29 -0.03 -6.20
C ALA A 193 11.35 -1.13 -5.96
N PRO A 194 11.60 -1.99 -6.96
CA PRO A 194 12.66 -2.97 -6.87
C PRO A 194 14.00 -2.25 -7.08
N ASP A 195 15.06 -2.71 -6.43
CA ASP A 195 16.43 -2.26 -6.71
C ASP A 195 16.61 -0.73 -6.69
N PHE A 196 16.02 -0.05 -5.70
CA PHE A 196 16.32 1.36 -5.54
C PHE A 196 17.81 1.51 -5.20
N GLU A 197 18.55 2.07 -6.17
CA GLU A 197 20.00 2.03 -6.25
C GLU A 197 20.66 2.53 -4.96
N ALA A 198 21.90 2.13 -4.68
CA ALA A 198 22.68 2.70 -3.57
C ALA A 198 22.73 4.23 -3.66
N GLU A 199 22.67 4.76 -4.87
CA GLU A 199 22.55 6.19 -5.15
C GLU A 199 21.17 6.76 -4.77
N GLN A 200 20.07 6.05 -4.99
CA GLN A 200 18.73 6.46 -4.51
C GLN A 200 18.61 6.32 -2.98
N ILE A 201 19.21 5.28 -2.39
CA ILE A 201 19.37 5.15 -0.93
C ILE A 201 20.11 6.37 -0.39
N GLY A 202 21.21 6.78 -1.04
CA GLY A 202 22.03 7.93 -0.65
C GLY A 202 21.43 9.30 -0.94
N LYS A 203 20.67 9.45 -2.03
CA LYS A 203 20.12 10.74 -2.48
C LYS A 203 18.68 10.99 -2.05
N VAL A 204 17.93 9.95 -1.72
CA VAL A 204 16.49 10.04 -1.43
C VAL A 204 16.22 9.58 -0.01
N THR A 205 16.49 8.31 0.30
CA THR A 205 16.12 7.73 1.60
C THR A 205 16.94 8.32 2.74
N LEU A 206 18.27 8.32 2.66
CA LEU A 206 19.13 8.85 3.72
C LEU A 206 18.89 10.34 4.00
N PRO A 207 18.71 11.23 3.01
CA PRO A 207 18.33 12.61 3.27
C PRO A 207 16.99 12.76 4.00
N PHE A 208 15.99 11.92 3.71
CA PHE A 208 14.75 11.92 4.49
C PHE A 208 14.98 11.46 5.93
N LEU A 209 15.81 10.44 6.16
CA LEU A 209 16.13 9.98 7.51
C LEU A 209 16.92 11.04 8.29
N THR A 210 17.90 11.71 7.68
CA THR A 210 18.60 12.86 8.29
C THR A 210 17.61 13.97 8.60
N LYS A 211 16.69 14.27 7.68
CA LYS A 211 15.63 15.27 7.92
C LYS A 211 14.76 14.89 9.13
N TYR A 212 14.45 13.61 9.33
CA TYR A 212 13.68 13.15 10.48
C TYR A 212 14.47 13.26 11.79
N VAL A 213 15.78 12.94 11.79
CA VAL A 213 16.67 13.21 12.92
C VAL A 213 16.64 14.69 13.27
N GLU A 214 16.88 15.53 12.26
CA GLU A 214 16.88 16.98 12.43
C GLU A 214 15.51 17.47 12.91
N SER A 215 14.41 16.88 12.46
CA SER A 215 13.06 17.28 12.89
C SER A 215 12.69 16.82 14.31
N GLY A 216 13.56 16.03 14.97
CA GLY A 216 13.38 15.57 16.35
C GLY A 216 12.71 14.21 16.50
N PHE A 217 12.59 13.43 15.41
CA PHE A 217 12.12 12.05 15.51
C PHE A 217 13.22 11.15 16.07
N GLU A 218 12.90 10.38 17.11
CA GLU A 218 13.85 9.46 17.75
C GLU A 218 13.79 8.03 17.19
N ALA A 219 12.69 7.71 16.53
CA ALA A 219 12.42 6.38 16.00
C ALA A 219 11.79 6.47 14.61
N VAL A 220 12.12 5.47 13.77
CA VAL A 220 11.54 5.29 12.43
C VAL A 220 11.16 3.83 12.23
N TRP A 221 10.15 3.61 11.41
CA TRP A 221 9.78 2.30 10.88
C TRP A 221 9.98 2.30 9.37
N PHE A 222 10.20 1.13 8.79
CA PHE A 222 10.23 0.96 7.34
C PHE A 222 9.06 0.11 6.86
N ALA A 223 8.66 0.28 5.61
CA ALA A 223 7.68 -0.57 4.96
C ALA A 223 8.19 -1.05 3.60
N SER A 224 8.36 -2.37 3.51
CA SER A 224 8.54 -3.11 2.26
C SER A 224 7.19 -3.65 1.78
N ALA A 225 7.15 -4.28 0.61
CA ALA A 225 5.94 -4.94 0.10
C ALA A 225 6.25 -6.38 -0.33
N PHE A 226 5.47 -7.35 0.14
CA PHE A 226 5.56 -8.74 -0.31
C PHE A 226 4.54 -9.08 -1.41
N LYS A 227 3.54 -8.23 -1.61
CA LYS A 227 2.56 -8.29 -2.70
C LYS A 227 1.91 -6.93 -2.92
N GLY A 228 1.22 -6.78 -4.03
CA GLY A 228 0.66 -5.50 -4.44
C GLY A 228 1.76 -4.61 -5.02
N THR A 229 1.47 -3.33 -5.26
CA THR A 229 2.45 -2.33 -5.73
C THR A 229 3.07 -2.57 -7.12
N THR A 230 2.78 -3.70 -7.77
CA THR A 230 3.31 -4.04 -9.10
C THR A 230 2.31 -3.78 -10.24
N GLY A 231 1.05 -3.47 -9.90
CA GLY A 231 0.03 -3.02 -10.83
C GLY A 231 -1.39 -3.18 -10.29
N PRO A 232 -2.34 -2.32 -10.67
CA PRO A 232 -3.71 -2.33 -10.13
C PRO A 232 -4.55 -3.54 -10.57
N ALA A 233 -4.16 -4.22 -11.64
CA ALA A 233 -4.83 -5.43 -12.13
C ALA A 233 -3.91 -6.67 -12.12
N GLN A 234 -2.82 -6.61 -11.35
CA GLN A 234 -1.86 -7.71 -11.29
C GLN A 234 -2.49 -8.94 -10.64
N ALA A 235 -2.51 -10.06 -11.35
CA ALA A 235 -3.02 -11.33 -10.83
C ALA A 235 -1.94 -12.15 -10.11
N TRP A 236 -0.70 -12.10 -10.60
CA TRP A 236 0.43 -12.91 -10.11
C TRP A 236 1.45 -12.05 -9.38
N THR A 237 1.90 -12.50 -8.21
CA THR A 237 2.90 -11.78 -7.43
C THR A 237 4.31 -11.99 -7.98
N PRO A 238 4.99 -10.95 -8.49
CA PRO A 238 6.34 -11.08 -9.04
C PRO A 238 7.38 -11.25 -7.92
N LEU A 239 7.77 -12.49 -7.65
CA LEU A 239 8.67 -12.84 -6.52
C LEU A 239 9.99 -12.07 -6.53
N SER A 240 10.64 -11.97 -7.70
CA SER A 240 11.93 -11.30 -7.86
C SER A 240 11.84 -9.81 -7.52
N TYR A 241 10.75 -9.15 -7.92
CA TYR A 241 10.49 -7.74 -7.63
C TYR A 241 10.46 -7.49 -6.11
N HIS A 242 9.65 -8.26 -5.39
CA HIS A 242 9.50 -8.11 -3.94
C HIS A 242 10.77 -8.50 -3.20
N LEU A 243 11.47 -9.55 -3.63
CA LEU A 243 12.76 -9.93 -3.04
C LEU A 243 13.79 -8.80 -3.17
N LYS A 244 13.92 -8.22 -4.36
CA LYS A 244 14.80 -7.08 -4.65
C LYS A 244 14.49 -5.87 -3.77
N ASN A 245 13.21 -5.54 -3.59
CA ASN A 245 12.78 -4.49 -2.66
C ASN A 245 13.28 -4.75 -1.22
N HIS A 246 13.15 -5.98 -0.73
CA HIS A 246 13.60 -6.35 0.62
C HIS A 246 15.13 -6.27 0.76
N LEU A 247 15.88 -6.70 -0.25
CA LEU A 247 17.34 -6.59 -0.27
C LEU A 247 17.80 -5.12 -0.24
N SER A 248 17.12 -4.22 -0.95
CA SER A 248 17.40 -2.78 -0.86
C SER A 248 17.09 -2.23 0.54
N TRP A 249 15.97 -2.62 1.15
CA TRP A 249 15.66 -2.22 2.52
C TRP A 249 16.70 -2.70 3.54
N LEU A 250 17.23 -3.92 3.41
CA LEU A 250 18.31 -4.41 4.27
C LEU A 250 19.56 -3.51 4.19
N LYS A 251 19.93 -3.03 3.00
CA LYS A 251 21.03 -2.07 2.83
C LYS A 251 20.74 -0.75 3.56
N VAL A 252 19.52 -0.24 3.49
CA VAL A 252 19.10 0.97 4.23
C VAL A 252 19.20 0.74 5.72
N MET A 253 18.67 -0.38 6.23
CA MET A 253 18.69 -0.73 7.65
C MET A 253 20.11 -0.78 8.21
N GLN A 254 21.07 -1.31 7.44
CA GLN A 254 22.49 -1.33 7.82
C GLN A 254 23.12 0.07 7.93
N ALA A 255 22.56 1.07 7.24
CA ALA A 255 23.04 2.44 7.28
C ALA A 255 22.43 3.27 8.44
N VAL A 256 21.26 2.89 8.97
CA VAL A 256 20.56 3.64 10.04
C VAL A 256 21.41 3.89 11.29
N PRO A 257 22.23 2.94 11.79
CA PRO A 257 23.07 3.20 12.97
C PRO A 257 24.02 4.40 12.83
N ARG A 258 24.36 4.82 11.60
CA ARG A 258 25.19 6.00 11.33
C ARG A 258 24.44 7.32 11.56
N LEU A 259 23.11 7.27 11.70
CA LEU A 259 22.22 8.41 11.90
C LEU A 259 21.74 8.53 13.35
N ALA A 260 22.51 8.01 14.32
CA ALA A 260 22.23 8.18 15.73
C ALA A 260 21.98 9.68 16.06
N PRO A 261 20.95 10.01 16.86
CA PRO A 261 20.20 9.12 17.74
C PRO A 261 18.98 8.41 17.12
N LEU A 262 18.71 8.53 15.81
CA LEU A 262 17.55 7.88 15.19
C LEU A 262 17.68 6.35 15.26
N ARG A 263 16.64 5.68 15.76
CA ARG A 263 16.60 4.22 15.88
C ARG A 263 15.58 3.62 14.91
N LEU A 264 15.98 2.56 14.23
CA LEU A 264 15.03 1.69 13.54
C LEU A 264 14.25 0.89 14.59
N GLN A 265 12.93 1.10 14.64
CA GLN A 265 12.05 0.47 15.62
C GLN A 265 11.39 -0.81 15.11
N GLY A 266 11.21 -0.92 13.79
CA GLY A 266 10.65 -2.11 13.15
C GLY A 266 10.50 -1.96 11.63
N VAL A 267 10.06 -3.04 10.99
CA VAL A 267 9.72 -3.09 9.56
C VAL A 267 8.35 -3.73 9.37
N VAL A 268 7.54 -3.15 8.49
CA VAL A 268 6.24 -3.65 8.06
C VAL A 268 6.40 -4.28 6.68
N LEU A 269 5.95 -5.52 6.51
CA LEU A 269 5.85 -6.14 5.19
C LEU A 269 4.41 -5.96 4.71
N THR A 270 4.20 -4.99 3.82
CA THR A 270 2.86 -4.64 3.33
C THR A 270 2.39 -5.62 2.27
N GLY A 271 1.07 -5.84 2.24
CA GLY A 271 0.41 -6.69 1.26
C GLY A 271 -0.89 -6.08 0.76
N TRP A 272 -0.77 -4.99 -0.01
CA TRP A 272 -1.89 -4.21 -0.51
C TRP A 272 -2.79 -5.05 -1.41
N GLN A 273 -4.11 -4.87 -1.30
CA GLN A 273 -5.10 -5.61 -2.09
C GLN A 273 -5.72 -4.78 -3.20
N ARG A 274 -5.63 -3.44 -3.14
CA ARG A 274 -6.14 -2.49 -4.12
C ARG A 274 -5.36 -1.18 -4.00
N TYR A 275 -5.41 -0.34 -5.03
CA TYR A 275 -4.71 0.97 -5.06
C TYR A 275 -5.57 2.11 -4.50
N ASP A 276 -6.87 1.97 -4.61
CA ASP A 276 -7.86 2.85 -4.00
C ASP A 276 -9.12 2.02 -3.73
N HIS A 277 -10.06 2.58 -2.98
CA HIS A 277 -11.28 1.89 -2.57
C HIS A 277 -12.16 1.39 -3.74
N TYR A 278 -12.13 2.07 -4.89
CA TYR A 278 -12.92 1.74 -6.08
C TYR A 278 -12.17 0.85 -7.07
N SER A 279 -10.87 0.66 -6.88
CA SER A 279 -10.04 -0.20 -7.70
C SER A 279 -10.34 -1.69 -7.51
N VAL A 280 -10.06 -2.47 -8.55
CA VAL A 280 -10.16 -3.94 -8.48
C VAL A 280 -9.12 -4.53 -7.53
N LEU A 281 -9.38 -5.74 -7.05
CA LEU A 281 -8.41 -6.46 -6.24
C LEU A 281 -7.22 -6.91 -7.10
N CYS A 282 -6.01 -6.78 -6.55
CA CYS A 282 -4.79 -7.32 -7.12
C CYS A 282 -4.11 -8.30 -6.14
N GLU A 283 -3.39 -9.27 -6.71
CA GLU A 283 -2.48 -10.15 -5.98
C GLU A 283 -3.06 -10.69 -4.67
N LEU A 284 -4.11 -11.52 -4.77
CA LEU A 284 -4.81 -12.06 -3.60
C LEU A 284 -3.87 -12.84 -2.68
N LEU A 285 -4.23 -12.93 -1.39
CA LEU A 285 -3.35 -13.55 -0.39
C LEU A 285 -2.87 -14.96 -0.80
N PRO A 286 -3.71 -15.91 -1.28
CA PRO A 286 -3.24 -17.25 -1.63
C PRO A 286 -2.12 -17.29 -2.66
N VAL A 287 -2.17 -16.43 -3.70
CA VAL A 287 -1.14 -16.39 -4.74
C VAL A 287 0.16 -15.73 -4.27
N SER A 288 0.09 -14.94 -3.21
CA SER A 288 1.23 -14.20 -2.65
C SER A 288 1.96 -14.90 -1.51
N ILE A 289 1.42 -16.00 -0.96
CA ILE A 289 2.06 -16.76 0.14
C ILE A 289 3.53 -17.10 -0.14
N PRO A 290 3.92 -17.55 -1.36
CA PRO A 290 5.33 -17.83 -1.64
C PRO A 290 6.22 -16.57 -1.54
N SER A 291 5.69 -15.42 -1.97
CA SER A 291 6.36 -14.13 -1.87
C SER A 291 6.53 -13.72 -0.41
N LEU A 292 5.48 -13.82 0.39
CA LEU A 292 5.51 -13.56 1.83
C LEU A 292 6.60 -14.41 2.51
N ALA A 293 6.65 -15.70 2.21
CA ALA A 293 7.64 -16.63 2.75
C ALA A 293 9.08 -16.17 2.48
N ILE A 294 9.39 -15.90 1.21
CA ILE A 294 10.73 -15.52 0.75
C ILE A 294 11.13 -14.17 1.32
N CYS A 295 10.24 -13.18 1.27
CA CYS A 295 10.46 -11.84 1.79
C CYS A 295 10.71 -11.85 3.29
N LEU A 296 9.93 -12.63 4.04
CA LEU A 296 10.10 -12.76 5.49
C LEU A 296 11.42 -13.44 5.84
N GLN A 297 11.74 -14.58 5.20
CA GLN A 297 13.02 -15.28 5.40
C GLN A 297 14.21 -14.38 5.09
N THR A 298 14.10 -13.57 4.04
CA THR A 298 15.15 -12.61 3.66
C THR A 298 15.40 -11.58 4.76
N LEU A 299 14.36 -11.03 5.39
CA LEU A 299 14.53 -10.06 6.49
C LEU A 299 15.05 -10.71 7.78
N VAL A 300 14.61 -11.93 8.08
CA VAL A 300 15.04 -12.66 9.28
C VAL A 300 16.54 -13.00 9.19
N ASN A 301 16.97 -13.51 8.04
CA ASN A 301 18.33 -14.03 7.86
C ASN A 301 19.30 -12.94 7.39
N GLY A 302 18.80 -11.83 6.83
CA GLY A 302 19.60 -10.77 6.24
C GLY A 302 20.12 -11.10 4.83
N GLU A 303 19.71 -12.22 4.26
CA GLU A 303 20.09 -12.73 2.94
C GLU A 303 18.98 -13.62 2.35
N PRO A 304 18.89 -13.78 1.02
CA PRO A 304 17.85 -14.61 0.41
C PRO A 304 18.02 -16.10 0.80
N PRO A 305 16.94 -16.90 0.79
CA PRO A 305 17.04 -18.35 1.02
C PRO A 305 18.06 -19.01 0.08
N ALA A 306 18.85 -19.96 0.59
CA ALA A 306 19.95 -20.61 -0.14
C ALA A 306 19.53 -21.26 -1.48
N LEU A 307 18.27 -21.69 -1.61
CA LEU A 307 17.71 -22.26 -2.86
C LEU A 307 17.45 -21.21 -3.96
N LEU A 308 17.43 -19.92 -3.60
CA LEU A 308 17.29 -18.78 -4.51
C LEU A 308 18.59 -17.98 -4.64
N ALA A 309 19.67 -18.39 -3.97
CA ALA A 309 20.98 -17.79 -4.13
C ALA A 309 21.45 -18.01 -5.58
N TRP A 310 21.68 -16.92 -6.30
CA TRP A 310 22.22 -16.98 -7.65
C TRP A 310 23.52 -17.80 -7.68
N PRO A 311 23.70 -18.73 -8.64
CA PRO A 311 25.00 -19.33 -8.86
C PRO A 311 25.96 -18.24 -9.35
N GLY A 312 26.70 -17.63 -8.43
CA GLY A 312 27.62 -16.52 -8.71
C GLY A 312 27.78 -15.49 -7.59
N SER A 313 26.94 -15.50 -6.55
CA SER A 313 27.21 -14.67 -5.36
C SER A 313 28.43 -15.21 -4.62
N PRO A 314 29.46 -14.39 -4.32
CA PRO A 314 30.56 -14.84 -3.47
C PRO A 314 29.96 -15.27 -2.13
N PRO A 315 30.38 -16.40 -1.54
CA PRO A 315 29.88 -16.80 -0.24
C PRO A 315 30.16 -15.68 0.76
N ALA A 316 29.21 -15.44 1.66
CA ALA A 316 29.45 -14.62 2.85
C ALA A 316 30.77 -15.08 3.50
N PRO A 317 31.61 -14.17 4.04
CA PRO A 317 32.89 -14.55 4.62
C PRO A 317 32.65 -15.37 5.89
N THR A 318 32.50 -16.69 5.73
CA THR A 318 32.63 -17.64 6.83
C THR A 318 34.11 -17.70 7.15
N ALA A 319 34.50 -17.05 8.24
CA ALA A 319 35.77 -17.28 8.89
C ALA A 319 35.83 -18.74 9.35
N CYS A 320 36.30 -19.63 8.47
CA CYS A 320 36.67 -20.99 8.82
C CYS A 320 38.04 -21.27 8.20
N GLN A 321 39.07 -21.20 9.04
CA GLN A 321 40.44 -21.53 8.68
C GLN A 321 40.59 -23.06 8.58
N SER A 322 40.69 -23.61 7.37
CA SER A 322 41.47 -24.85 7.14
C SER A 322 41.85 -24.98 5.64
N PRO A 323 43.11 -25.33 5.31
CA PRO A 323 43.58 -25.38 3.93
C PRO A 323 43.58 -26.82 3.40
N SER A 324 42.47 -27.27 2.80
CA SER A 324 42.48 -28.43 1.92
C SER A 324 41.18 -28.56 1.13
N CYS A 325 41.16 -28.10 -0.12
CA CYS A 325 40.60 -28.88 -1.25
C CYS A 325 40.70 -28.12 -2.58
N TRP A 326 41.71 -28.50 -3.35
CA TRP A 326 41.78 -28.75 -4.79
C TRP A 326 40.96 -27.95 -5.82
N ALA A 327 41.73 -27.49 -6.81
CA ALA A 327 41.37 -26.81 -8.04
C ALA A 327 40.45 -27.61 -8.98
N GLY A 328 39.55 -26.88 -9.66
CA GLY A 328 38.78 -27.34 -10.81
C GLY A 328 38.65 -26.21 -11.84
N ARG A 329 39.09 -26.49 -13.07
CA ARG A 329 39.26 -25.61 -14.24
C ARG A 329 38.09 -24.66 -14.58
N TRP A 330 38.49 -23.46 -14.98
CA TRP A 330 37.68 -22.41 -15.61
C TRP A 330 37.11 -22.84 -16.96
N GLY A 331 35.78 -22.71 -17.11
CA GLY A 331 35.08 -22.67 -18.39
C GLY A 331 34.43 -21.30 -18.54
N ARG A 332 34.91 -20.52 -19.51
CA ARG A 332 34.38 -19.21 -19.88
C ARG A 332 33.12 -19.42 -20.72
N TRP A 333 31.99 -18.81 -20.33
CA TRP A 333 30.79 -18.72 -21.16
C TRP A 333 30.27 -17.27 -21.12
N GLU A 334 30.03 -16.73 -22.30
CA GLU A 334 29.55 -15.37 -22.55
C GLU A 334 28.10 -15.22 -22.11
N ALA A 335 27.81 -14.06 -21.51
CA ALA A 335 26.52 -13.67 -21.00
C ALA A 335 25.70 -13.00 -22.11
N GLU A 336 24.52 -13.53 -22.42
CA GLU A 336 23.43 -12.74 -22.99
C GLU A 336 22.07 -13.19 -22.41
N GLU A 337 21.26 -12.18 -22.10
CA GLU A 337 19.86 -12.15 -21.65
C GLU A 337 19.51 -12.53 -20.19
N GLU A 338 19.43 -11.45 -19.39
CA GLU A 338 18.71 -11.31 -18.13
C GLU A 338 17.19 -11.31 -18.37
N ASP A 339 16.50 -12.38 -17.97
CA ASP A 339 15.12 -12.35 -17.46
C ASP A 339 14.78 -13.72 -16.87
N LEU A 340 14.70 -13.82 -15.53
CA LEU A 340 14.17 -15.00 -14.86
C LEU A 340 12.63 -14.97 -14.94
N HIS A 341 12.10 -15.22 -16.14
CA HIS A 341 10.80 -15.86 -16.25
C HIS A 341 10.96 -17.31 -15.80
N LEU A 342 10.12 -17.75 -14.85
CA LEU A 342 9.92 -19.18 -14.60
C LEU A 342 9.17 -19.79 -15.80
N THR A 343 9.88 -19.92 -16.92
CA THR A 343 9.47 -20.70 -18.09
C THR A 343 10.50 -21.80 -18.31
N HIS A 344 10.40 -22.87 -17.53
CA HIS A 344 10.92 -24.19 -17.92
C HIS A 344 10.17 -25.28 -17.13
N ILE A 345 8.97 -25.64 -17.58
CA ILE A 345 8.45 -27.01 -17.77
C ILE A 345 7.36 -26.82 -18.86
N TRP A 346 7.40 -27.37 -20.07
CA TRP A 346 7.32 -28.79 -20.43
C TRP A 346 7.82 -29.05 -21.86
N GLU A 347 8.51 -30.17 -22.05
CA GLU A 347 8.48 -30.93 -23.31
C GLU A 347 7.49 -32.08 -23.13
N CYS A 348 6.43 -32.08 -23.93
CA CYS A 348 5.73 -33.29 -24.33
C CYS A 348 5.28 -33.08 -25.78
N GLY A 349 5.57 -34.07 -26.63
CA GLY A 349 5.70 -33.94 -28.08
C GLY A 349 4.49 -33.39 -28.86
N GLU A 350 4.79 -33.06 -30.11
CA GLU A 350 3.91 -32.63 -31.21
C GLU A 350 3.64 -31.11 -31.37
N GLY A 351 4.70 -30.31 -31.32
CA GLY A 351 5.00 -29.32 -32.37
C GLY A 351 3.90 -28.33 -32.83
N ARG A 352 3.20 -27.61 -31.94
CA ARG A 352 2.43 -26.40 -32.31
C ARG A 352 2.56 -25.29 -31.27
N VAL A 353 3.02 -24.13 -31.72
CA VAL A 353 3.03 -22.86 -30.99
C VAL A 353 1.71 -22.12 -31.24
N MET A 354 1.06 -21.60 -30.20
CA MET A 354 0.05 -20.54 -30.36
C MET A 354 0.09 -19.52 -29.21
N VAL A 355 0.31 -18.26 -29.57
CA VAL A 355 0.00 -17.06 -28.78
C VAL A 355 -1.28 -16.44 -29.34
N ARG A 356 -2.32 -16.21 -28.53
CA ARG A 356 -3.30 -15.15 -28.82
C ARG A 356 -4.06 -14.65 -27.58
N CYS A 357 -4.03 -13.33 -27.42
CA CYS A 357 -4.82 -12.48 -26.52
C CYS A 357 -6.33 -12.53 -26.87
N PRO A 358 -7.28 -12.23 -25.94
CA PRO A 358 -8.68 -12.54 -26.14
C PRO A 358 -9.41 -11.44 -26.91
N LYS A 359 -10.02 -11.83 -28.02
CA LYS A 359 -11.45 -11.56 -28.23
C LYS A 359 -12.06 -12.82 -28.85
N LEU A 360 -13.09 -13.33 -28.19
CA LEU A 360 -14.09 -14.34 -28.60
C LEU A 360 -14.17 -15.55 -27.68
N PHE A 361 -15.33 -15.62 -27.00
CA PHE A 361 -16.13 -16.82 -26.73
C PHE A 361 -15.43 -18.17 -26.88
N CYS A 362 -15.22 -18.87 -25.77
CA CYS A 362 -14.92 -20.29 -25.76
C CYS A 362 -16.00 -21.04 -24.95
N PRO A 363 -16.73 -22.01 -25.54
CA PRO A 363 -17.77 -22.76 -24.85
C PRO A 363 -17.18 -24.07 -24.29
N PHE A 364 -16.27 -24.01 -23.33
CA PHE A 364 -15.83 -25.19 -22.58
C PHE A 364 -15.51 -24.84 -21.11
N PRO A 365 -15.74 -25.74 -20.15
CA PRO A 365 -15.48 -25.47 -18.73
C PRO A 365 -13.96 -25.30 -18.52
N HIS A 366 -13.56 -24.16 -17.97
CA HIS A 366 -12.17 -23.92 -17.55
C HIS A 366 -11.76 -24.94 -16.47
N PRO A 367 -10.51 -25.45 -16.49
CA PRO A 367 -10.01 -26.28 -15.40
C PRO A 367 -9.89 -25.43 -14.12
N PRO A 368 -10.11 -26.02 -12.92
CA PRO A 368 -10.05 -25.29 -11.66
C PRO A 368 -8.64 -24.73 -11.44
N GLY A 369 -8.56 -23.41 -11.24
CA GLY A 369 -7.32 -22.73 -10.87
C GLY A 369 -6.89 -23.15 -9.47
N GLY A 370 -5.86 -24.00 -9.40
CA GLY A 370 -5.19 -24.39 -8.17
C GLY A 370 -3.69 -24.53 -8.43
N PHE A 371 -2.88 -24.36 -7.39
CA PHE A 371 -1.44 -24.65 -7.47
C PHE A 371 -1.22 -26.11 -7.88
N THR A 372 -0.23 -26.36 -8.75
CA THR A 372 0.23 -27.73 -9.00
C THR A 372 0.75 -28.35 -7.71
N GLU A 373 0.62 -29.66 -7.54
CA GLU A 373 1.11 -30.35 -6.34
C GLU A 373 2.62 -30.13 -6.11
N GLU A 374 3.39 -29.91 -7.18
CA GLU A 374 4.80 -29.55 -7.08
C GLU A 374 5.02 -28.13 -6.55
N ALA A 375 4.20 -27.15 -6.97
CA ALA A 375 4.25 -25.80 -6.43
C ALA A 375 3.83 -25.78 -4.95
N LYS A 376 2.78 -26.52 -4.58
CA LYS A 376 2.39 -26.70 -3.17
C LYS A 376 3.53 -27.27 -2.36
N ARG A 377 4.14 -28.37 -2.81
CA ARG A 377 5.28 -29.00 -2.12
C ARG A 377 6.45 -28.05 -1.93
N LYS A 378 6.83 -27.28 -2.96
CA LYS A 378 7.92 -26.30 -2.86
C LYS A 378 7.59 -25.17 -1.88
N VAL A 379 6.34 -24.69 -1.86
CA VAL A 379 5.89 -23.67 -0.90
C VAL A 379 5.89 -24.20 0.52
N LEU A 380 5.42 -25.44 0.73
CA LEU A 380 5.45 -26.13 2.01
C LEU A 380 6.87 -26.32 2.54
N ASP A 381 7.78 -26.77 1.68
CA ASP A 381 9.19 -26.99 2.01
C ASP A 381 9.90 -25.66 2.36
N VAL A 382 9.63 -24.59 1.60
CA VAL A 382 10.16 -23.23 1.87
C VAL A 382 9.60 -22.65 3.17
N LEU A 383 8.33 -22.94 3.49
CA LEU A 383 7.67 -22.47 4.71
C LEU A 383 7.96 -23.33 5.94
N GLY A 384 8.59 -24.51 5.78
CA GLY A 384 8.76 -25.49 6.86
C GLY A 384 7.41 -26.03 7.38
N LEU A 385 6.39 -26.09 6.54
CA LEU A 385 5.05 -26.57 6.89
C LEU A 385 4.82 -27.97 6.31
N GLU A 386 4.28 -28.90 7.11
CA GLU A 386 3.96 -30.26 6.63
C GLU A 386 2.77 -30.28 5.65
N SER A 387 1.83 -29.34 5.80
CA SER A 387 0.71 -29.15 4.87
C SER A 387 0.10 -27.75 5.00
N VAL A 388 -0.61 -27.32 3.94
CA VAL A 388 -1.40 -26.09 3.91
C VAL A 388 -2.77 -26.47 3.37
N GLN A 389 -3.79 -26.47 4.23
CA GLN A 389 -5.18 -26.57 3.80
C GLN A 389 -5.70 -25.17 3.49
N LEU A 390 -5.64 -24.80 2.22
CA LEU A 390 -6.53 -23.76 1.70
C LEU A 390 -7.90 -24.43 1.52
N GLU A 391 -8.73 -24.43 2.57
CA GLU A 391 -10.15 -24.75 2.38
C GLU A 391 -10.69 -23.86 1.27
N GLN A 392 -11.47 -24.46 0.38
CA GLN A 392 -11.94 -23.89 -0.88
C GLN A 392 -12.41 -22.44 -0.67
N SER A 393 -11.58 -21.46 -1.02
CA SER A 393 -11.98 -20.08 -1.09
C SER A 393 -13.14 -20.02 -2.06
N THR A 394 -14.34 -19.71 -1.55
CA THR A 394 -15.57 -19.53 -2.30
C THR A 394 -15.32 -18.62 -3.51
N TRP A 395 -15.30 -19.22 -4.70
CA TRP A 395 -15.30 -18.46 -5.94
C TRP A 395 -16.70 -17.91 -6.18
N CYS A 396 -16.87 -16.59 -6.08
CA CYS A 396 -18.04 -15.92 -6.64
C CYS A 396 -17.92 -15.95 -8.17
N VAL A 397 -18.63 -16.87 -8.81
CA VAL A 397 -18.84 -16.85 -10.26
C VAL A 397 -19.94 -15.82 -10.56
N ALA A 398 -19.56 -14.65 -11.07
CA ALA A 398 -20.52 -13.76 -11.72
C ALA A 398 -20.97 -14.41 -13.03
N ARG A 399 -22.15 -15.03 -13.05
CA ARG A 399 -22.88 -15.35 -14.29
C ARG A 399 -24.07 -14.44 -14.44
N GLY A 400 -24.18 -13.84 -15.62
CA GLY A 400 -25.29 -12.97 -15.99
C GLY A 400 -26.64 -13.64 -15.77
N ARG A 401 -27.55 -12.87 -15.15
CA ARG A 401 -29.01 -13.04 -15.03
C ARG A 401 -29.50 -14.44 -14.63
N GLY A 402 -29.78 -14.61 -13.33
CA GLY A 402 -30.68 -15.65 -12.81
C GLY A 402 -30.30 -16.15 -11.41
N SER A 403 -31.06 -15.71 -10.40
CA SER A 403 -31.21 -16.22 -9.01
C SER A 403 -30.19 -17.22 -8.44
N CYS A 404 -29.57 -16.86 -7.31
CA CYS A 404 -28.84 -17.78 -6.43
C CYS A 404 -29.78 -18.35 -5.36
N MET A 405 -29.92 -19.68 -5.27
CA MET A 405 -30.40 -20.37 -4.07
C MET A 405 -29.24 -21.19 -3.48
N ARG A 406 -29.06 -21.11 -2.16
CA ARG A 406 -28.22 -22.02 -1.39
C ARG A 406 -28.69 -23.46 -1.61
N ARG A 407 -27.77 -24.35 -1.96
CA ARG A 407 -27.92 -25.79 -1.72
C ARG A 407 -27.49 -26.01 -0.28
N ASP A 408 -28.45 -25.93 0.63
CA ASP A 408 -28.48 -26.61 1.93
C ASP A 408 -29.78 -26.22 2.62
N ALA A 409 -30.81 -27.03 2.34
CA ALA A 409 -32.11 -27.17 3.00
C ALA A 409 -33.19 -27.40 1.93
N LEU A 410 -33.77 -28.60 1.92
CA LEU A 410 -35.18 -28.93 1.67
C LEU A 410 -35.32 -30.36 1.13
N GLU A 411 -35.21 -31.34 2.04
CA GLU A 411 -36.23 -32.37 2.06
C GLU A 411 -37.49 -31.76 2.68
N GLY A 412 -38.62 -31.92 2.00
CA GLY A 412 -39.94 -31.82 2.62
C GLY A 412 -40.74 -30.55 2.35
N SER A 413 -41.93 -30.78 1.80
CA SER A 413 -43.14 -29.95 1.85
C SER A 413 -43.38 -28.85 0.79
N ARG A 414 -44.16 -29.30 -0.20
CA ARG A 414 -45.08 -28.63 -1.14
C ARG A 414 -45.70 -27.30 -0.67
N GLY A 415 -45.91 -26.37 -1.61
CA GLY A 415 -47.03 -25.42 -1.55
C GLY A 415 -46.95 -24.16 -2.41
N LEU A 416 -47.67 -24.17 -3.54
CA LEU A 416 -48.34 -23.04 -4.24
C LEU A 416 -47.51 -21.89 -4.84
N VAL A 417 -47.47 -21.92 -6.18
CA VAL A 417 -47.12 -20.83 -7.10
C VAL A 417 -48.42 -20.17 -7.61
N THR A 418 -48.48 -18.84 -7.59
CA THR A 418 -49.36 -18.06 -8.49
C THR A 418 -48.57 -16.92 -9.12
N GLN A 419 -48.57 -16.93 -10.46
CA GLN A 419 -47.94 -15.99 -11.39
C GLN A 419 -48.75 -14.71 -11.58
N MET A 420 -48.11 -13.62 -12.03
CA MET A 420 -48.51 -12.84 -13.23
C MET A 420 -47.39 -11.83 -13.64
N PRO A 421 -47.37 -11.32 -14.91
CA PRO A 421 -46.16 -11.35 -15.73
C PRO A 421 -45.58 -10.00 -16.19
N TRP A 422 -44.37 -10.09 -16.74
CA TRP A 422 -43.60 -9.08 -17.46
C TRP A 422 -44.14 -8.82 -18.88
N SER A 423 -44.07 -7.57 -19.35
CA SER A 423 -44.20 -7.17 -20.75
C SER A 423 -42.84 -6.88 -21.39
N GLN A 424 -42.75 -7.22 -22.68
CA GLN A 424 -41.57 -7.49 -23.51
C GLN A 424 -41.12 -6.30 -24.41
N PRO A 425 -40.01 -6.44 -25.17
CA PRO A 425 -39.18 -5.35 -25.74
C PRO A 425 -39.42 -5.07 -27.24
N CYS A 426 -38.72 -4.08 -27.81
CA CYS A 426 -38.66 -3.81 -29.25
C CYS A 426 -37.23 -3.88 -29.82
N GLN A 427 -37.08 -4.53 -30.98
CA GLN A 427 -35.93 -4.51 -31.91
C GLN A 427 -36.42 -4.13 -33.32
N GLY A 428 -35.51 -3.57 -34.14
CA GLY A 428 -35.57 -3.48 -35.62
C GLY A 428 -34.99 -2.15 -36.16
N ALA A 429 -33.72 -2.12 -36.61
CA ALA A 429 -33.21 -2.24 -38.00
C ALA A 429 -33.40 -0.97 -38.85
N GLY A 430 -32.47 -0.39 -39.62
CA GLY A 430 -31.06 -0.61 -40.01
C GLY A 430 -30.68 0.46 -41.06
N VAL A 431 -29.37 0.70 -41.31
CA VAL A 431 -28.70 1.18 -42.57
C VAL A 431 -27.25 1.64 -42.22
N HIS A 432 -26.27 1.22 -43.03
CA HIS A 432 -24.84 1.64 -43.06
C HIS A 432 -24.49 1.94 -44.55
N PRO A 433 -23.29 2.47 -44.94
CA PRO A 433 -22.20 3.18 -44.23
C PRO A 433 -21.69 4.45 -44.96
N ALA A 434 -20.86 5.31 -44.33
CA ALA A 434 -19.63 5.92 -44.92
C ALA A 434 -19.06 7.09 -44.08
N GLN A 435 -17.72 7.18 -44.08
CA GLN A 435 -16.83 8.30 -43.72
C GLN A 435 -16.65 8.62 -42.23
N CYS A 436 -15.51 8.21 -41.68
CA CYS A 436 -14.53 9.11 -41.05
C CYS A 436 -13.24 8.33 -40.71
N THR A 437 -12.19 8.57 -41.49
CA THR A 437 -10.78 8.24 -41.20
C THR A 437 -10.13 9.36 -40.37
N PRO A 438 -9.24 9.08 -39.42
CA PRO A 438 -8.31 10.07 -38.87
C PRO A 438 -6.91 9.96 -39.51
N ARG A 439 -6.27 11.10 -39.81
CA ARG A 439 -4.82 11.18 -40.11
C ARG A 439 -4.18 12.41 -39.45
N ALA A 440 -3.17 12.12 -38.62
CA ALA A 440 -1.98 12.83 -38.12
C ALA A 440 -1.66 14.26 -38.69
N GLU A 441 -1.47 15.30 -37.85
CA GLU A 441 -0.22 15.84 -37.18
C GLU A 441 0.22 17.20 -37.82
N PRO A 442 1.18 18.02 -37.29
CA PRO A 442 1.22 18.76 -36.01
C PRO A 442 1.67 20.27 -36.11
N SER A 443 1.54 21.04 -35.00
CA SER A 443 2.27 22.29 -34.59
C SER A 443 2.15 23.61 -35.42
N PRO A 444 2.57 24.84 -34.98
CA PRO A 444 3.36 25.25 -33.79
C PRO A 444 2.87 26.51 -32.98
N SER A 445 3.52 26.78 -31.84
CA SER A 445 3.48 28.00 -30.97
C SER A 445 4.17 29.24 -31.61
N PRO A 446 4.05 30.50 -31.10
CA PRO A 446 4.97 31.06 -30.05
C PRO A 446 4.41 32.31 -29.27
N PRO A 447 5.19 33.17 -28.56
CA PRO A 447 6.13 32.95 -27.45
C PRO A 447 5.94 33.88 -26.21
N PHE A 448 6.65 33.55 -25.11
CA PHE A 448 6.89 34.36 -23.90
C PHE A 448 7.94 35.48 -24.12
N PRO A 449 7.96 36.58 -23.33
CA PRO A 449 9.08 37.54 -23.33
C PRO A 449 10.12 37.26 -22.23
N GLN A 450 11.40 37.33 -22.62
CA GLN A 450 12.58 37.34 -21.75
C GLN A 450 12.88 38.75 -21.21
N ARG A 451 13.38 38.85 -19.96
CA ARG A 451 14.05 40.05 -19.42
C ARG A 451 15.55 39.97 -19.72
N GLY A 452 16.07 41.00 -20.40
CA GLY A 452 17.49 41.25 -20.61
C GLY A 452 18.04 42.37 -19.70
N GLN A 453 19.37 42.37 -19.55
CA GLN A 453 20.19 43.21 -18.69
C GLN A 453 20.38 44.68 -19.17
N GLY A 454 20.82 45.53 -18.22
CA GLY A 454 21.30 46.92 -18.38
C GLY A 454 20.55 47.84 -17.40
N SER A 455 21.14 48.56 -16.44
CA SER A 455 22.41 49.28 -16.41
C SER A 455 22.80 49.65 -14.95
N VAL A 456 24.09 49.86 -14.71
CA VAL A 456 24.69 50.43 -13.48
C VAL A 456 24.61 51.97 -13.56
N PRO A 457 24.45 52.67 -12.42
CA PRO A 457 25.52 53.58 -12.00
C PRO A 457 25.93 53.41 -10.53
N ARG A 458 27.19 53.76 -10.28
CA ARG A 458 27.89 53.81 -8.99
C ARG A 458 27.57 55.08 -8.20
N CYS A 459 27.69 54.93 -6.87
CA CYS A 459 28.18 55.87 -5.84
C CYS A 459 27.51 57.25 -5.64
N GLY A 460 27.08 57.49 -4.40
CA GLY A 460 26.84 58.80 -3.81
C GLY A 460 26.59 58.65 -2.30
N ASP A 461 27.56 59.12 -1.52
CA ASP A 461 27.67 59.03 -0.05
C ASP A 461 26.61 59.81 0.75
N LEU A 462 26.40 59.34 1.98
CA LEU A 462 26.25 60.05 3.27
C LEU A 462 25.40 61.35 3.36
N SER A 463 24.51 61.33 4.36
CA SER A 463 24.45 62.24 5.54
C SER A 463 23.12 62.98 5.79
N HIS A 464 22.71 62.90 7.07
CA HIS A 464 21.88 63.82 7.89
C HIS A 464 20.51 64.29 7.35
N GLY A 465 19.40 64.36 8.10
CA GLY A 465 19.21 64.57 9.53
C GLY A 465 18.27 65.77 9.73
N GLY A 466 17.12 65.57 10.39
CA GLY A 466 16.19 66.61 10.89
C GLY A 466 15.27 67.24 9.82
N ALA A 467 14.04 67.66 10.09
CA ALA A 467 13.23 67.76 11.30
C ALA A 467 11.76 67.92 10.87
N GLY A 468 10.81 67.53 11.74
CA GLY A 468 9.37 67.69 11.55
C GLY A 468 8.60 66.70 12.40
#